data_AF-I3CNM8-F1
#
_entry.id   AF-I3CNM8-F1
#
_cell.length_a   1.000
_cell.length_b   1.000
_cell.length_c   1.000
_cell.angle_alpha   90.00
_cell.angle_beta   90.00
_cell.angle_gamma   90.00
#
_symmetry.space_group_name_H-M   'P 1'
#
loop_
_entity.id
_entity.type
_entity.pdbx_description
1 polymer ?
#
loop_
_entity_poly.entity_id
_entity_poly.type
_entity_poly.pdbx_seq_one_letter_code
_entity_poly.pdbx_strand_id
1 'polypeptide(L)'
;MKYGLEKIEALLPDFQYVDDDRIITSVGLTVSLYFWGGHTPEKRQAIIELFEAYEEAYGSELKWGCDPESWQTRKLADKKIPKLRNYAAKLDEDDCIEWYLSSGEHREQATEYAIFCLTERGWQKGCISELYFQLPRSHAVTHSISTIAKRLTACCCAIEREAITWELLAEL
;
A
#
# COMPACT_ATOMS: atom_id res chain seq x y z
N MET A 1 21.95 -7.52 0.43
CA MET A 1 20.98 -8.56 0.81
C MET A 1 21.31 -9.44 2.02
N LYS A 2 22.30 -10.35 2.06
CA LYS A 2 22.47 -11.21 3.27
C LYS A 2 22.80 -10.39 4.54
N TYR A 3 23.65 -9.38 4.42
CA TYR A 3 24.24 -8.67 5.56
C TYR A 3 23.39 -7.54 6.18
N GLY A 4 22.41 -6.98 5.47
CA GLY A 4 21.55 -5.89 5.96
C GLY A 4 20.37 -6.40 6.79
N LEU A 5 19.68 -7.41 6.26
CA LEU A 5 18.57 -8.09 6.94
C LEU A 5 19.03 -8.82 8.21
N GLU A 6 20.19 -9.48 8.19
CA GLU A 6 20.75 -10.17 9.39
C GLU A 6 20.98 -9.22 10.58
N LYS A 7 21.33 -7.95 10.34
CA LYS A 7 21.51 -6.93 11.40
C LYS A 7 20.18 -6.45 11.98
N ILE A 8 19.17 -6.27 11.13
CA ILE A 8 17.81 -5.96 11.56
C ILE A 8 17.22 -7.16 12.32
N GLU A 9 17.52 -8.39 11.86
CA GLU A 9 17.13 -9.63 12.52
C GLU A 9 17.71 -9.77 13.92
N ALA A 10 18.98 -9.40 14.12
CA ALA A 10 19.64 -9.44 15.41
C ALA A 10 19.02 -8.49 16.46
N LEU A 11 18.35 -7.43 16.00
CA LEU A 11 17.67 -6.46 16.86
C LEU A 11 16.22 -6.84 17.18
N LEU A 12 15.65 -7.85 16.49
CA LEU A 12 14.23 -8.22 16.59
C LEU A 12 13.70 -8.49 18.00
N PRO A 13 14.44 -9.16 18.92
CA PRO A 13 13.96 -9.37 20.28
C PRO A 13 13.69 -8.06 21.05
N ASP A 14 14.32 -6.97 20.64
CA ASP A 14 14.19 -5.65 21.28
C ASP A 14 13.00 -4.83 20.72
N PHE A 15 12.38 -5.28 19.63
CA PHE A 15 11.34 -4.52 18.90
C PHE A 15 10.00 -5.27 18.75
N GLN A 16 9.85 -6.47 19.32
CA GLN A 16 8.57 -7.18 19.36
C GLN A 16 8.12 -7.38 20.80
N TYR A 17 7.01 -6.73 21.17
CA TYR A 17 6.35 -6.92 22.46
C TYR A 17 4.87 -7.22 22.20
N VAL A 18 4.43 -8.40 22.63
CA VAL A 18 3.04 -8.83 22.59
C VAL A 18 2.64 -9.12 24.03
N ASP A 19 1.56 -8.48 24.49
CA ASP A 19 1.03 -8.62 25.84
C ASP A 19 -0.45 -9.03 25.73
N ASP A 20 -0.82 -10.18 26.32
CA ASP A 20 -2.18 -10.75 26.31
C ASP A 20 -2.94 -10.56 24.96
N ASP A 21 -2.38 -11.10 23.88
CA ASP A 21 -2.90 -11.07 22.50
C ASP A 21 -3.01 -9.68 21.86
N ARG A 22 -2.41 -8.65 22.46
CA ARG A 22 -2.31 -7.30 21.88
C ARG A 22 -0.91 -7.07 21.32
N ILE A 23 -0.84 -6.62 20.08
CA ILE A 23 0.40 -6.12 19.50
C ILE A 23 0.75 -4.82 20.23
N ILE A 24 1.76 -4.85 21.11
CA ILE A 24 2.26 -3.65 21.79
C ILE A 24 3.39 -3.01 20.97
N THR A 25 4.23 -3.83 20.32
CA THR A 25 5.25 -3.37 19.36
C THR A 25 5.53 -4.48 18.35
N SER A 26 5.59 -4.14 17.06
CA SER A 26 5.94 -5.06 15.98
C SER A 26 6.73 -4.33 14.89
N VAL A 27 7.68 -5.03 14.26
CA VAL A 27 8.45 -4.52 13.13
C VAL A 27 7.75 -4.93 11.83
N GLY A 28 7.06 -4.00 11.19
CA GLY A 28 6.46 -4.20 9.86
C GLY A 28 7.33 -3.63 8.74
N LEU A 29 6.98 -3.94 7.50
CA LEU A 29 7.46 -3.20 6.33
C LEU A 29 6.37 -2.22 5.91
N THR A 30 6.68 -0.93 5.93
CA THR A 30 5.87 0.11 5.30
C THR A 30 6.67 0.71 4.17
N VAL A 31 6.08 0.78 2.99
CA VAL A 31 6.66 1.47 1.84
C VAL A 31 5.72 2.59 1.44
N SER A 32 6.26 3.79 1.36
CA SER A 32 5.57 4.98 0.87
C SER A 32 6.22 5.44 -0.44
N LEU A 33 5.38 5.72 -1.43
CA LEU A 33 5.72 6.21 -2.75
C LEU A 33 5.10 7.58 -2.92
N TYR A 34 5.91 8.55 -3.32
CA TYR A 34 5.46 9.91 -3.62
C TYR A 34 5.74 10.21 -5.09
N PHE A 35 4.73 10.70 -5.82
CA PHE A 35 4.83 10.85 -7.27
C PHE A 35 3.94 11.94 -7.84
N TRP A 36 4.30 12.41 -9.03
CA TRP A 36 3.57 13.43 -9.76
C TRP A 36 2.70 12.81 -10.85
N GLY A 37 1.64 13.50 -11.25
CA GLY A 37 0.73 13.12 -12.31
C GLY A 37 -0.09 11.85 -12.01
N GLY A 38 -0.38 11.52 -10.76
CA GLY A 38 -1.24 10.38 -10.41
C GLY A 38 -2.63 10.38 -11.04
N HIS A 39 -3.15 11.53 -11.49
CA HIS A 39 -4.33 11.62 -12.34
C HIS A 39 -4.17 11.02 -13.75
N THR A 40 -2.95 10.84 -14.28
CA THR A 40 -2.79 10.38 -15.67
C THR A 40 -3.20 8.92 -15.84
N PRO A 41 -3.72 8.53 -17.03
CA PRO A 41 -4.17 7.16 -17.27
C PRO A 41 -3.11 6.08 -16.98
N GLU A 42 -1.85 6.35 -17.31
CA GLU A 42 -0.74 5.42 -17.10
C GLU A 42 -0.51 5.13 -15.61
N LYS A 43 -0.50 6.18 -14.79
CA LYS A 43 -0.27 6.06 -13.34
C LYS A 43 -1.49 5.47 -12.65
N ARG A 44 -2.71 5.84 -13.06
CA ARG A 44 -3.93 5.19 -12.56
C ARG A 44 -3.94 3.69 -12.84
N GLN A 45 -3.54 3.26 -14.04
CA GLN A 45 -3.44 1.83 -14.36
C GLN A 45 -2.40 1.12 -13.48
N ALA A 46 -1.23 1.72 -13.26
CA ALA A 46 -0.20 1.14 -12.38
C ALA A 46 -0.67 1.02 -10.91
N ILE A 47 -1.43 2.00 -10.40
CA ILE A 47 -2.04 1.95 -9.07
C ILE A 47 -3.05 0.80 -9.00
N ILE A 48 -3.95 0.68 -10.00
CA ILE A 48 -4.94 -0.39 -10.05
C ILE A 48 -4.26 -1.77 -10.00
N GLU A 49 -3.22 -1.97 -10.82
CA GLU A 49 -2.50 -3.25 -10.86
C GLU A 49 -1.80 -3.59 -9.55
N LEU A 50 -1.31 -2.56 -8.82
CA LEU A 50 -0.72 -2.75 -7.50
C LEU A 50 -1.78 -3.15 -6.46
N PHE A 51 -2.94 -2.49 -6.46
CA PHE A 51 -4.05 -2.88 -5.58
C PHE A 51 -4.55 -4.30 -5.89
N GLU A 52 -4.74 -4.65 -7.16
CA GLU A 52 -5.15 -6.00 -7.55
C GLU A 52 -4.14 -7.05 -7.12
N ALA A 53 -2.83 -6.76 -7.22
CA ALA A 53 -1.78 -7.63 -6.71
C ALA A 53 -1.83 -7.79 -5.18
N TYR A 54 -2.05 -6.69 -4.48
CA TYR A 54 -2.13 -6.67 -3.03
C TYR A 54 -3.34 -7.47 -2.53
N GLU A 55 -4.51 -7.27 -3.15
CA GLU A 55 -5.73 -8.03 -2.88
C GLU A 55 -5.58 -9.51 -3.25
N GLU A 56 -4.90 -9.83 -4.36
CA GLU A 56 -4.60 -11.22 -4.75
C GLU A 56 -3.73 -11.93 -3.70
N ALA A 57 -2.73 -11.23 -3.15
CA ALA A 57 -1.80 -11.80 -2.18
C ALA A 57 -2.36 -11.84 -0.74
N TYR A 58 -3.09 -10.80 -0.32
CA TYR A 58 -3.44 -10.56 1.07
C TYR A 58 -4.93 -10.26 1.31
N GLY A 59 -5.77 -10.40 0.29
CA GLY A 59 -7.20 -10.08 0.38
C GLY A 59 -7.95 -10.88 1.44
N SER A 60 -7.45 -12.06 1.84
CA SER A 60 -8.02 -12.84 2.96
C SER A 60 -7.83 -12.17 4.33
N GLU A 61 -6.80 -11.32 4.47
CA GLU A 61 -6.49 -10.61 5.71
C GLU A 61 -7.26 -9.29 5.82
N LEU A 62 -7.68 -8.72 4.68
CA LEU A 62 -8.36 -7.43 4.61
C LEU A 62 -9.81 -7.54 5.10
N LYS A 63 -10.22 -6.63 5.97
CA LYS A 63 -11.54 -6.65 6.62
C LYS A 63 -12.43 -5.51 6.18
N TRP A 64 -11.88 -4.34 5.91
CA TRP A 64 -12.64 -3.15 5.54
C TRP A 64 -11.87 -2.20 4.63
N GLY A 65 -12.59 -1.26 4.04
CA GLY A 65 -12.05 -0.12 3.32
C GLY A 65 -12.96 1.10 3.45
N CYS A 66 -12.52 2.22 2.90
CA CYS A 66 -13.35 3.42 2.82
C CYS A 66 -14.18 3.37 1.54
N ASP A 67 -15.48 3.61 1.66
CA ASP A 67 -16.35 3.85 0.52
C ASP A 67 -15.87 5.12 -0.22
N PRO A 68 -15.60 5.06 -1.52
CA PRO A 68 -14.98 6.17 -2.23
C PRO A 68 -15.89 7.39 -2.42
N GLU A 69 -17.20 7.23 -2.29
CA GLU A 69 -18.17 8.32 -2.49
C GLU A 69 -18.52 9.01 -1.16
N SER A 70 -18.67 8.23 -0.09
CA SER A 70 -19.10 8.72 1.23
C SER A 70 -18.00 8.79 2.28
N TRP A 71 -16.83 8.22 1.99
CA TRP A 71 -15.71 7.98 2.91
C TRP A 71 -16.10 7.24 4.20
N GLN A 72 -17.25 6.57 4.18
CA GLN A 72 -17.69 5.73 5.29
C GLN A 72 -16.95 4.40 5.25
N THR A 73 -16.53 3.93 6.42
CA THR A 73 -15.97 2.59 6.57
C THR A 73 -17.00 1.53 6.19
N ARG A 74 -16.60 0.59 5.33
CA ARG A 74 -17.43 -0.55 4.89
C ARG A 74 -16.64 -1.84 5.04
N LYS A 75 -17.31 -2.90 5.52
CA LYS A 75 -16.72 -4.24 5.59
C LYS A 75 -16.60 -4.85 4.19
N LEU A 76 -15.49 -5.52 3.92
CA LEU A 76 -15.26 -6.24 2.66
C LEU A 76 -16.09 -7.52 2.57
N ALA A 77 -16.34 -8.19 3.70
CA ALA A 77 -17.19 -9.39 3.78
C ALA A 77 -18.61 -9.14 3.23
N ASP A 78 -19.13 -7.92 3.37
CA ASP A 78 -20.45 -7.54 2.85
C ASP A 78 -20.45 -7.33 1.32
N LYS A 79 -19.28 -7.39 0.66
CA LYS A 79 -19.05 -7.10 -0.78
C LYS A 79 -19.62 -5.74 -1.22
N LYS A 80 -19.70 -4.79 -0.28
CA LYS A 80 -20.26 -3.45 -0.50
C LYS A 80 -19.26 -2.46 -1.08
N ILE A 81 -17.97 -2.74 -1.00
CA ILE A 81 -16.92 -1.92 -1.61
C ILE A 81 -16.71 -2.40 -3.05
N PRO A 82 -16.83 -1.52 -4.07
CA PRO A 82 -16.53 -1.90 -5.44
C PRO A 82 -15.02 -2.15 -5.61
N LYS A 83 -14.62 -2.94 -6.60
CA LYS A 83 -13.18 -3.05 -6.94
C LYS A 83 -12.64 -1.69 -7.39
N LEU A 84 -11.39 -1.37 -7.05
CA LEU A 84 -10.76 -0.10 -7.43
C LEU A 84 -10.84 0.15 -8.94
N ARG A 85 -10.58 -0.88 -9.78
CA ARG A 85 -10.71 -0.79 -11.24
C ARG A 85 -12.09 -0.27 -11.69
N ASN A 86 -13.16 -0.74 -11.05
CA ASN A 86 -14.52 -0.34 -11.39
C ASN A 86 -14.85 1.08 -10.93
N TYR A 87 -14.25 1.53 -9.83
CA TYR A 87 -14.36 2.90 -9.37
C TYR A 87 -13.57 3.85 -10.27
N ALA A 88 -12.29 3.55 -10.52
CA ALA A 88 -11.40 4.35 -11.36
C ALA A 88 -11.92 4.53 -12.80
N ALA A 89 -12.65 3.55 -13.34
CA ALA A 89 -13.28 3.66 -14.65
C ALA A 89 -14.37 4.74 -14.76
N LYS A 90 -14.86 5.27 -13.63
CA LYS A 90 -15.85 6.34 -13.58
C LYS A 90 -15.23 7.74 -13.48
N LEU A 91 -13.92 7.81 -13.22
CA LEU A 91 -13.23 9.06 -12.90
C LEU A 91 -12.69 9.71 -14.17
N ASP A 92 -12.81 11.03 -14.26
CA ASP A 92 -12.13 11.83 -15.28
C ASP A 92 -10.75 12.33 -14.79
N GLU A 93 -10.03 13.09 -15.61
CA GLU A 93 -8.68 13.59 -15.29
C GLU A 93 -8.65 14.53 -14.06
N ASP A 94 -9.75 15.24 -13.79
CA ASP A 94 -9.87 16.21 -12.71
C ASP A 94 -10.38 15.59 -11.40
N ASP A 95 -10.70 14.30 -11.41
CA ASP A 95 -10.98 13.51 -10.22
C ASP A 95 -9.70 12.96 -9.55
N CYS A 96 -9.79 12.65 -8.26
CA CYS A 96 -8.73 11.92 -7.55
C CYS A 96 -9.16 10.48 -7.30
N ILE A 97 -8.19 9.58 -7.25
CA ILE A 97 -8.38 8.31 -6.56
C ILE A 97 -8.00 8.55 -5.09
N GLU A 98 -8.95 8.34 -4.19
CA GLU A 98 -8.69 8.17 -2.76
C GLU A 98 -9.20 6.78 -2.37
N TRP A 99 -8.29 5.88 -2.00
CA TRP A 99 -8.63 4.47 -1.78
C TRP A 99 -7.87 3.89 -0.62
N TYR A 100 -8.56 3.14 0.24
CA TYR A 100 -7.96 2.54 1.43
C TYR A 100 -8.54 1.17 1.74
N LEU A 101 -7.67 0.20 2.05
CA LEU A 101 -8.03 -1.13 2.54
C LEU A 101 -7.19 -1.47 3.79
N SER A 102 -7.78 -2.17 4.76
CA SER A 102 -7.14 -2.48 6.05
C SER A 102 -7.60 -3.82 6.64
N SER A 103 -6.71 -4.47 7.42
CA SER A 103 -6.98 -5.70 8.19
C SER A 103 -7.44 -5.47 9.64
N GLY A 104 -7.45 -4.22 10.13
CA GLY A 104 -8.00 -3.90 11.46
C GLY A 104 -9.51 -4.19 11.54
N GLU A 105 -10.09 -4.31 12.74
CA GLU A 105 -11.55 -4.53 12.85
C GLU A 105 -12.37 -3.26 12.52
N HIS A 106 -11.79 -2.09 12.79
CA HIS A 106 -12.38 -0.78 12.54
C HIS A 106 -11.30 0.30 12.34
N ARG A 107 -11.70 1.51 11.94
CA ARG A 107 -10.80 2.61 11.54
C ARG A 107 -9.82 3.04 12.61
N GLU A 108 -10.22 2.94 13.87
CA GLU A 108 -9.45 3.40 15.03
C GLU A 108 -8.43 2.36 15.51
N GLN A 109 -8.41 1.15 14.94
CA GLN A 109 -7.44 0.13 15.30
C GLN A 109 -6.18 0.22 14.45
N ALA A 110 -5.05 -0.07 15.10
CA ALA A 110 -3.84 -0.44 14.39
C ALA A 110 -4.12 -1.66 13.49
N THR A 111 -3.45 -1.70 12.35
CA THR A 111 -3.59 -2.74 11.35
C THR A 111 -2.23 -3.32 11.03
N GLU A 112 -2.17 -4.58 10.61
CA GLU A 112 -0.95 -5.22 10.15
C GLU A 112 -0.80 -5.10 8.63
N TYR A 113 -1.92 -5.22 7.91
CA TYR A 113 -2.01 -5.05 6.46
C TYR A 113 -2.77 -3.76 6.16
N ALA A 114 -2.19 -2.92 5.31
CA ALA A 114 -2.88 -1.75 4.78
C ALA A 114 -2.38 -1.42 3.39
N ILE A 115 -3.25 -0.85 2.56
CA ILE A 115 -2.84 -0.22 1.31
C ILE A 115 -3.71 1.01 1.09
N PHE A 116 -3.06 2.09 0.68
CA PHE A 116 -3.65 3.40 0.50
C PHE A 116 -3.13 4.05 -0.78
N CYS A 117 -3.99 4.81 -1.46
CA CYS A 117 -3.54 5.81 -2.40
C CYS A 117 -4.40 7.09 -2.33
N LEU A 118 -3.73 8.21 -2.61
CA LEU A 118 -4.34 9.50 -2.88
C LEU A 118 -3.63 10.11 -4.09
N THR A 119 -4.35 10.30 -5.19
CA THR A 119 -3.81 11.00 -6.36
C THR A 119 -4.17 12.48 -6.32
N GLU A 120 -3.32 13.31 -6.91
CA GLU A 120 -3.73 14.66 -7.28
C GLU A 120 -4.76 14.62 -8.42
N ARG A 121 -5.36 15.79 -8.68
CA ARG A 121 -6.29 16.04 -9.78
C ARG A 121 -5.58 16.76 -10.91
N GLY A 122 -6.04 16.64 -12.15
CA GLY A 122 -5.47 17.33 -13.33
C GLY A 122 -5.31 18.84 -13.14
N TRP A 123 -6.33 19.51 -12.60
CA TRP A 123 -6.28 20.94 -12.28
C TRP A 123 -5.37 21.33 -11.10
N GLN A 124 -5.01 20.39 -10.21
CA GLN A 124 -4.22 20.64 -9.01
C GLN A 124 -2.72 20.63 -9.29
N LYS A 125 -2.21 21.74 -9.87
CA LYS A 125 -0.77 21.92 -10.10
C LYS A 125 0.02 21.97 -8.78
N GLY A 126 1.10 21.20 -8.70
CA GLY A 126 2.04 21.23 -7.59
C GLY A 126 1.66 20.38 -6.37
N CYS A 127 0.57 19.62 -6.44
CA CYS A 127 0.21 18.62 -5.44
C CYS A 127 0.88 17.27 -5.76
N ILE A 128 1.46 16.62 -4.76
CA ILE A 128 2.09 15.31 -4.89
C ILE A 128 1.09 14.22 -4.54
N SER A 129 1.08 13.14 -5.32
CA SER A 129 0.32 11.92 -5.01
C SER A 129 1.08 11.06 -4.01
N GLU A 130 0.33 10.28 -3.24
CA GLU A 130 0.86 9.33 -2.27
C GLU A 130 0.27 7.94 -2.54
N LEU A 131 1.12 6.92 -2.43
CA LEU A 131 0.70 5.53 -2.30
C LEU A 131 1.52 4.91 -1.20
N TYR A 132 0.88 4.19 -0.28
CA TYR A 132 1.63 3.36 0.66
C TYR A 132 0.98 2.00 0.83
N PHE A 133 1.78 1.04 1.25
CA PHE A 133 1.27 -0.21 1.77
C PHE A 133 2.11 -0.67 2.96
N GLN A 134 1.47 -1.47 3.80
CA GLN A 134 2.04 -1.99 5.03
C GLN A 134 1.85 -3.49 5.09
N LEU A 135 2.89 -4.22 5.48
CA LEU A 135 2.88 -5.66 5.66
C LEU A 135 3.48 -6.04 7.02
N PRO A 136 3.00 -7.11 7.67
CA PRO A 136 3.65 -7.64 8.86
C PRO A 136 5.01 -8.26 8.51
N ARG A 137 5.87 -8.36 9.53
CA ARG A 137 7.23 -8.88 9.44
C ARG A 137 7.36 -10.21 8.70
N SER A 138 6.40 -11.11 8.93
CA SER A 138 6.41 -12.47 8.38
C SER A 138 6.54 -12.48 6.86
N HIS A 139 6.00 -11.47 6.19
CA HIS A 139 6.17 -11.27 4.75
C HIS A 139 7.47 -10.55 4.42
N ALA A 140 7.90 -9.60 5.25
CA ALA A 140 9.12 -8.81 5.06
C ALA A 140 10.45 -9.62 5.09
N VAL A 141 10.42 -10.87 5.57
CA VAL A 141 11.62 -11.72 5.75
C VAL A 141 11.52 -13.04 5.00
N THR A 142 10.35 -13.39 4.46
CA THR A 142 10.15 -14.61 3.67
C THR A 142 10.17 -14.32 2.17
N HIS A 143 10.40 -15.35 1.34
CA HIS A 143 10.48 -15.26 -0.13
C HIS A 143 9.21 -14.69 -0.82
N SER A 144 8.13 -14.44 -0.06
CA SER A 144 6.87 -13.84 -0.48
C SER A 144 7.01 -12.39 -0.98
N ILE A 145 7.98 -11.61 -0.45
CA ILE A 145 8.32 -10.28 -0.99
C ILE A 145 8.57 -10.33 -2.49
N SER A 146 9.12 -11.41 -3.03
CA SER A 146 9.56 -11.43 -4.44
C SER A 146 8.45 -11.14 -5.46
N THR A 147 7.19 -11.48 -5.18
CA THR A 147 6.07 -11.22 -6.11
C THR A 147 5.59 -9.78 -6.03
N ILE A 148 5.42 -9.24 -4.82
CA ILE A 148 4.98 -7.86 -4.62
C ILE A 148 6.11 -6.89 -4.89
N ALA A 149 7.36 -7.21 -4.53
CA ALA A 149 8.54 -6.44 -4.92
C ALA A 149 8.67 -6.33 -6.44
N LYS A 150 8.45 -7.40 -7.22
CA LYS A 150 8.45 -7.31 -8.69
C LYS A 150 7.37 -6.39 -9.23
N ARG A 151 6.16 -6.44 -8.66
CA ARG A 151 5.05 -5.56 -9.07
C ARG A 151 5.20 -4.13 -8.55
N LEU A 152 5.85 -3.95 -7.40
CA LEU A 152 6.32 -2.66 -6.90
C LEU A 152 7.39 -2.11 -7.80
N THR A 153 8.35 -2.90 -8.27
CA THR A 153 9.32 -2.46 -9.28
C THR A 153 8.59 -2.04 -10.55
N ALA A 154 7.56 -2.76 -11.01
CA ALA A 154 6.78 -2.35 -12.17
C ALA A 154 5.98 -1.05 -11.92
N CYS A 155 5.35 -0.91 -10.75
CA CYS A 155 4.62 0.29 -10.33
C CYS A 155 5.58 1.48 -10.20
N CYS A 156 6.72 1.29 -9.54
CA CYS A 156 7.84 2.22 -9.48
C CYS A 156 8.30 2.58 -10.89
N CYS A 157 8.58 1.65 -11.80
CA CYS A 157 9.00 1.98 -13.17
C CYS A 157 7.95 2.80 -13.95
N ALA A 158 6.65 2.60 -13.68
CA ALA A 158 5.59 3.43 -14.24
C ALA A 158 5.51 4.83 -13.60
N ILE A 159 5.81 4.91 -12.30
CA ILE A 159 5.86 6.14 -11.50
C ILE A 159 7.14 6.96 -11.74
N GLU A 160 8.28 6.30 -11.94
CA GLU A 160 9.66 6.82 -11.94
C GLU A 160 10.09 7.44 -13.25
N ARG A 161 9.25 7.52 -14.28
CA ARG A 161 9.64 8.27 -15.48
C ARG A 161 9.97 9.75 -15.19
N GLU A 162 9.65 10.28 -14.00
CA GLU A 162 10.08 11.61 -13.53
C GLU A 162 10.45 11.73 -12.02
N ALA A 163 10.54 10.65 -11.24
CA ALA A 163 10.77 10.74 -9.78
C ALA A 163 12.04 10.01 -9.30
N ILE A 164 12.84 10.77 -8.54
CA ILE A 164 14.08 10.52 -7.78
C ILE A 164 14.47 9.03 -7.58
N THR A 165 15.68 8.73 -8.03
CA THR A 165 16.45 7.48 -7.95
C THR A 165 16.41 6.75 -6.59
N TRP A 166 16.01 5.47 -6.60
CA TRP A 166 16.06 4.51 -5.47
C TRP A 166 17.47 4.02 -5.08
N GLU A 167 18.38 4.89 -4.68
CA GLU A 167 19.68 4.42 -4.15
C GLU A 167 19.57 3.64 -2.81
N LEU A 168 18.40 3.57 -2.17
CA LEU A 168 18.23 2.80 -0.92
C LEU A 168 17.80 1.33 -1.08
N LEU A 169 17.39 0.87 -2.27
CA LEU A 169 17.01 -0.55 -2.49
C LEU A 169 18.11 -1.39 -3.16
N ALA A 170 19.18 -0.75 -3.66
CA ALA A 170 20.34 -1.43 -4.20
C ALA A 170 21.41 -1.76 -3.14
N GLU A 171 21.35 -1.15 -1.95
CA GLU A 171 22.36 -1.30 -0.89
C GLU A 171 21.88 -1.99 0.40
N LEU A 172 20.66 -2.56 0.42
CA LEU A 172 20.13 -3.37 1.53
C LEU A 172 20.06 -4.87 1.19
#